data_AF-A0A7L7Z1Z6-F1
#
_entry.id   AF-A0A7L7Z1Z6-F1
#
_cell.length_a   1.000
_cell.length_b   1.000
_cell.length_c   1.000
_cell.angle_alpha   90.00
_cell.angle_beta   90.00
_cell.angle_gamma   90.00
#
_symmetry.space_group_name_H-M   'P 1'
#
loop_
_entity.id
_entity.type
_entity.pdbx_description
1 polymer ?
#
loop_
_entity_poly.entity_id
_entity_poly.type
_entity_poly.pdbx_seq_one_letter_code
_entity_poly.pdbx_strand_id
1 'polypeptide(L)'
;MSILRDDAAPHDDAARHAAGPSIPLRDRLAPDLAWTAAHVRRRVAVIVAVVLGTAVVAGVLLLPLRDHLEGGIAEILALVVQAGCTGGAIACGVISIQLQIAAAPLVHGLSAADRRRISRRMLGAREPLDPEAEWRAARFAAFARVSHPFGLGVIGLMWLAALPFLVRSALDGAVLGMAGTALFVLFIPLLTWEQRRRMRYAGASRDLAWSSGPATDARRAEGALGG
;
A
#
# COMPACT_ATOMS: atom_id res chain seq x y z
N MET A 1 -32.63 1.57 71.66
CA MET A 1 -32.12 0.32 71.02
C MET A 1 -32.60 0.35 69.58
N SER A 2 -31.83 0.86 68.61
CA SER A 2 -30.61 0.29 68.02
C SER A 2 -30.94 -0.64 66.84
N ILE A 3 -30.64 -0.13 65.62
CA ILE A 3 -30.03 -0.79 64.45
C ILE A 3 -30.92 -1.86 63.75
N LEU A 4 -31.30 -1.79 62.48
CA LEU A 4 -30.49 -1.75 61.25
C LEU A 4 -31.19 -0.95 60.14
N ARG A 5 -30.40 -0.12 59.45
CA ARG A 5 -30.69 0.54 58.18
C ARG A 5 -29.92 -0.25 57.11
N ASP A 6 -30.63 -0.87 56.19
CA ASP A 6 -30.04 -1.56 55.04
C ASP A 6 -29.76 -0.51 53.95
N ASP A 7 -28.51 -0.08 53.88
CA ASP A 7 -28.01 0.76 52.78
C ASP A 7 -27.77 -0.15 51.57
N ALA A 8 -28.65 -0.06 50.58
CA ALA A 8 -28.42 -0.64 49.26
C ALA A 8 -27.30 0.14 48.55
N ALA A 9 -26.09 -0.43 48.55
CA ALA A 9 -24.99 0.04 47.72
C ALA A 9 -25.27 -0.32 46.24
N PRO A 10 -25.16 0.61 45.28
CA PRO A 10 -25.16 0.25 43.87
C PRO A 10 -23.85 -0.48 43.52
N HIS A 11 -23.99 -1.69 42.98
CA HIS A 11 -22.93 -2.53 42.43
C HIS A 11 -22.10 -1.76 41.38
N ASP A 12 -20.88 -1.40 41.75
CA ASP A 12 -19.84 -0.78 40.91
C ASP A 12 -19.11 -1.85 40.05
N ASP A 13 -19.86 -2.73 39.39
CA ASP A 13 -19.33 -3.82 38.57
C ASP A 13 -19.24 -3.46 37.07
N ALA A 14 -19.76 -2.30 36.66
CA ALA A 14 -19.72 -1.87 35.26
C ALA A 14 -18.36 -1.31 34.82
N ALA A 15 -17.49 -0.89 35.77
CA ALA A 15 -16.22 -0.24 35.45
C ALA A 15 -15.05 -1.20 35.16
N ARG A 16 -15.17 -2.50 35.53
CA ARG A 16 -14.03 -3.45 35.48
C ARG A 16 -13.92 -4.27 34.20
N HIS A 17 -14.88 -4.18 33.28
CA HIS A 17 -14.84 -4.93 32.01
C HIS A 17 -14.50 -4.09 30.77
N ALA A 18 -14.18 -2.80 30.92
CA ALA A 18 -13.74 -1.94 29.81
C ALA A 18 -12.21 -1.86 29.62
N ALA A 19 -11.43 -2.54 30.47
CA ALA A 19 -9.97 -2.59 30.36
C ALA A 19 -9.53 -3.86 29.61
N GLY A 20 -9.81 -3.90 28.30
CA GLY A 20 -9.09 -4.80 27.40
C GLY A 20 -7.58 -4.57 27.53
N PRO A 21 -6.73 -5.57 27.22
CA PRO A 21 -5.29 -5.50 27.44
C PRO A 21 -4.73 -4.16 26.94
N SER A 22 -4.12 -3.40 27.85
CA SER A 22 -3.56 -2.09 27.60
C SER A 22 -2.32 -2.24 26.71
N ILE A 23 -2.56 -2.27 25.40
CA ILE A 23 -1.51 -2.22 24.39
C ILE A 23 -0.63 -1.01 24.71
N PRO A 24 0.69 -1.20 24.99
CA PRO A 24 1.56 -0.12 25.42
C PRO A 24 1.55 1.01 24.40
N LEU A 25 1.63 2.27 24.86
CA LEU A 25 1.49 3.46 24.00
C LEU A 25 2.45 3.47 22.79
N ARG A 26 3.58 2.76 22.89
CA ARG A 26 4.57 2.59 21.81
C ARG A 26 4.04 1.75 20.65
N ASP A 27 3.08 0.86 20.89
CA ASP A 27 2.40 0.04 19.89
C ASP A 27 1.14 0.74 19.29
N ARG A 28 0.73 1.89 19.86
CA ARG A 28 -0.34 2.75 19.33
C ARG A 28 0.16 3.83 18.38
N LEU A 29 1.49 3.98 18.22
CA LEU A 29 2.05 4.71 17.08
C LEU A 29 1.84 3.83 15.85
N ALA A 30 0.67 3.95 15.22
CA ALA A 30 0.40 3.47 13.88
C ALA A 30 0.92 2.03 13.59
N PRO A 31 0.14 0.97 13.89
CA PRO A 31 0.48 -0.42 13.54
C PRO A 31 0.91 -0.57 12.05
N ASP A 32 0.45 0.36 11.22
CA ASP A 32 0.67 0.55 9.79
C ASP A 32 2.03 1.19 9.39
N LEU A 33 2.71 1.91 10.28
CA LEU A 33 4.08 2.44 10.07
C LEU A 33 5.19 1.48 10.54
N ALA A 34 4.83 0.34 11.15
CA ALA A 34 5.79 -0.63 11.68
C ALA A 34 6.53 -1.46 10.60
N TRP A 35 6.25 -1.25 9.31
CA TRP A 35 6.94 -1.95 8.22
C TRP A 35 8.40 -1.51 8.13
N THR A 36 9.27 -2.30 8.75
CA THR A 36 10.72 -2.14 8.63
C THR A 36 11.19 -2.48 7.21
N ALA A 37 12.36 -1.97 6.82
CA ALA A 37 12.98 -2.33 5.53
C ALA A 37 13.14 -3.86 5.35
N ALA A 38 13.30 -4.61 6.45
CA ALA A 38 13.36 -6.07 6.42
C ALA A 38 12.04 -6.71 5.97
N HIS A 39 10.89 -6.20 6.43
CA HIS A 39 9.57 -6.67 5.99
C HIS A 39 9.36 -6.42 4.49
N VAL A 40 9.71 -5.21 4.02
CA VAL A 40 9.62 -4.86 2.59
C VAL A 40 10.50 -5.79 1.75
N ARG A 41 11.77 -6.00 2.14
CA ARG A 41 12.68 -6.91 1.44
C ARG A 41 12.14 -8.33 1.37
N ARG A 42 11.54 -8.84 2.46
CA ARG A 42 10.93 -10.18 2.47
C ARG A 42 9.77 -10.28 1.48
N ARG A 43 8.91 -9.26 1.39
CA ARG A 43 7.81 -9.23 0.42
C ARG A 43 8.30 -9.15 -1.02
N VAL A 44 9.33 -8.36 -1.28
CA VAL A 44 10.00 -8.31 -2.60
C VAL A 44 10.62 -9.66 -2.95
N ALA A 45 11.30 -10.31 -2.01
CA ALA A 45 11.85 -11.65 -2.23
C ALA A 45 10.77 -12.69 -2.55
N VAL A 46 9.60 -12.62 -1.89
CA VAL A 46 8.45 -13.48 -2.23
C VAL A 46 7.96 -13.20 -3.65
N ILE A 47 7.82 -11.94 -4.06
CA ILE A 47 7.40 -11.60 -5.42
C ILE A 47 8.40 -12.15 -6.45
N VAL A 48 9.70 -11.95 -6.23
CA VAL A 48 10.75 -12.48 -7.11
C VAL A 48 10.71 -14.00 -7.16
N ALA A 49 10.52 -14.67 -6.01
CA ALA A 49 10.38 -16.12 -5.96
C ALA A 49 9.15 -16.61 -6.73
N VAL A 50 8.02 -15.91 -6.65
CA VAL A 50 6.81 -16.24 -7.44
C VAL A 50 7.06 -16.04 -8.93
N VAL A 51 7.71 -14.94 -9.34
CA VAL A 51 8.04 -14.69 -10.75
C VAL A 51 8.93 -15.81 -11.30
N LEU A 52 10.04 -16.09 -10.61
CA LEU A 52 11.00 -17.10 -11.06
C LEU A 52 10.40 -18.51 -10.98
N GLY A 53 9.70 -18.84 -9.91
CA GLY A 53 9.06 -20.14 -9.74
C GLY A 53 8.00 -20.41 -10.80
N THR A 54 7.14 -19.42 -11.08
CA THR A 54 6.12 -19.53 -12.14
C THR A 54 6.76 -19.63 -13.52
N ALA A 55 7.82 -18.87 -13.78
CA ALA A 55 8.57 -18.94 -15.05
C ALA A 55 9.22 -20.31 -15.26
N VAL A 56 9.83 -20.89 -14.21
CA VAL A 56 10.43 -22.24 -14.26
C VAL A 56 9.35 -23.29 -14.50
N VAL A 57 8.24 -23.25 -13.76
CA VAL A 57 7.13 -24.20 -13.93
C VAL A 57 6.54 -24.08 -15.34
N ALA A 58 6.27 -22.87 -15.82
CA ALA A 58 5.78 -22.65 -17.17
C ALA A 58 6.77 -23.17 -18.23
N GLY A 59 8.07 -22.92 -18.04
CA GLY A 59 9.10 -23.40 -18.96
C GLY A 59 9.13 -24.92 -19.06
N VAL A 60 9.16 -25.60 -17.92
CA VAL A 60 9.13 -27.08 -17.86
C VAL A 60 7.88 -27.65 -18.52
N LEU A 61 6.72 -27.03 -18.30
CA LEU A 61 5.45 -27.46 -18.89
C LEU A 61 5.35 -27.20 -20.39
N LEU A 62 6.01 -26.16 -20.90
CA LEU A 62 5.97 -25.77 -22.31
C LEU A 62 7.03 -26.48 -23.17
N LEU A 63 8.13 -26.96 -22.58
CA LEU A 63 9.18 -27.68 -23.30
C LEU A 63 8.68 -28.89 -24.12
N PRO A 64 7.78 -29.76 -23.59
CA PRO A 64 7.22 -30.86 -24.37
C PRO A 64 6.35 -30.43 -25.55
N LEU A 65 5.78 -29.22 -25.48
CA LEU A 65 4.92 -28.66 -26.53
C LEU A 65 5.72 -27.90 -27.61
N ARG A 66 7.05 -27.86 -27.50
CA ARG A 66 7.92 -27.08 -28.40
C ARG A 66 7.63 -27.32 -29.88
N ASP A 67 7.47 -28.58 -30.28
CA ASP A 67 7.30 -28.95 -31.69
C ASP A 67 5.89 -28.61 -32.22
N HIS A 68 4.97 -28.24 -31.33
CA HIS A 68 3.60 -27.86 -31.65
C HIS A 68 3.40 -26.34 -31.66
N LEU A 69 4.42 -25.56 -31.29
CA LEU A 69 4.39 -24.11 -31.25
C LEU A 69 5.02 -23.53 -32.53
N GLU A 70 4.25 -22.79 -33.31
CA GLU A 70 4.67 -22.19 -34.58
C GLU A 70 5.88 -21.26 -34.42
N GLY A 71 5.98 -20.55 -33.29
CA GLY A 71 7.09 -19.66 -32.97
C GLY A 71 8.27 -20.32 -32.26
N GLY A 72 8.23 -21.64 -32.05
CA GLY A 72 9.30 -22.42 -31.44
C GLY A 72 9.79 -21.86 -30.09
N ILE A 73 11.11 -21.70 -29.94
CA ILE A 73 11.73 -21.26 -28.68
C ILE A 73 11.31 -19.82 -28.30
N ALA A 74 11.16 -18.93 -29.28
CA ALA A 74 10.81 -17.53 -29.01
C ALA A 74 9.41 -17.41 -28.40
N GLU A 75 8.47 -18.23 -28.85
CA GLU A 75 7.11 -18.30 -28.31
C GLU A 75 7.08 -18.88 -26.89
N ILE A 76 7.86 -19.94 -26.64
CA ILE A 76 8.03 -20.49 -25.27
C ILE A 76 8.55 -19.41 -24.33
N LEU A 77 9.60 -18.67 -24.73
CA LEU A 77 10.15 -17.60 -23.89
C LEU A 77 9.13 -16.49 -23.63
N ALA A 78 8.34 -16.09 -24.64
CA ALA A 78 7.29 -15.10 -24.48
C ALA A 78 6.23 -15.57 -23.47
N LEU A 79 5.78 -16.82 -23.57
CA LEU A 79 4.80 -17.42 -22.65
C LEU A 79 5.35 -17.57 -21.23
N VAL A 80 6.63 -17.94 -21.09
CA VAL A 80 7.32 -18.03 -19.80
C VAL A 80 7.42 -16.67 -19.11
N VAL A 81 7.82 -15.63 -19.86
CA VAL A 81 7.87 -14.25 -19.36
C VAL A 81 6.47 -13.79 -18.97
N GLN A 82 5.47 -14.03 -19.82
CA GLN A 82 4.09 -13.68 -19.54
C GLN A 82 3.55 -14.37 -18.29
N ALA A 83 3.78 -15.67 -18.13
CA ALA A 83 3.36 -16.44 -16.95
C ALA A 83 4.07 -15.96 -15.68
N GLY A 84 5.40 -15.80 -15.73
CA GLY A 84 6.20 -15.31 -14.61
C GLY A 84 5.77 -13.93 -14.13
N CYS A 85 5.65 -12.97 -15.06
CA CYS A 85 5.19 -11.62 -14.75
C CYS A 85 3.74 -11.61 -14.27
N THR A 86 2.86 -12.45 -14.82
CA THR A 86 1.47 -12.57 -14.34
C THR A 86 1.40 -13.08 -12.90
N GLY A 87 2.15 -14.15 -12.58
CA GLY A 87 2.26 -14.65 -11.21
C GLY A 87 2.79 -13.59 -10.24
N GLY A 88 3.83 -12.85 -10.66
CA GLY A 88 4.35 -11.73 -9.88
C GLY A 88 3.33 -10.61 -9.66
N ALA A 89 2.55 -10.24 -10.70
CA ALA A 89 1.52 -9.23 -10.59
C ALA A 89 0.41 -9.64 -9.61
N ILE A 90 0.02 -10.91 -9.62
CA ILE A 90 -0.92 -11.48 -8.64
C ILE A 90 -0.35 -11.35 -7.23
N ALA A 91 0.93 -11.72 -7.02
CA ALA A 91 1.57 -11.57 -5.71
C ALA A 91 1.61 -10.11 -5.24
N CYS A 92 1.95 -9.17 -6.12
CA CYS A 92 1.87 -7.73 -5.84
C CYS A 92 0.44 -7.28 -5.49
N GLY A 93 -0.57 -7.81 -6.18
CA GLY A 93 -1.99 -7.51 -5.93
C GLY A 93 -2.43 -7.99 -4.54
N VAL A 94 -2.10 -9.24 -4.19
CA VAL A 94 -2.38 -9.79 -2.86
C VAL A 94 -1.74 -8.95 -1.75
N ILE A 95 -0.47 -8.59 -1.90
CA ILE A 95 0.22 -7.72 -0.93
C ILE A 95 -0.43 -6.34 -0.85
N SER A 96 -0.83 -5.78 -2.00
CA SER A 96 -1.51 -4.47 -2.07
C SER A 96 -2.86 -4.49 -1.36
N ILE A 97 -3.65 -5.56 -1.50
CA ILE A 97 -4.93 -5.72 -0.79
C ILE A 97 -4.70 -5.76 0.71
N GLN A 98 -3.73 -6.56 1.18
CA GLN A 98 -3.41 -6.64 2.61
C GLN A 98 -2.98 -5.28 3.18
N LEU A 99 -2.24 -4.50 2.40
CA LEU A 99 -1.87 -3.13 2.76
C LEU A 99 -3.08 -2.19 2.79
N GLN A 100 -4.01 -2.31 1.84
CA GLN A 100 -5.23 -1.49 1.82
C GLN A 100 -6.14 -1.80 3.02
N ILE A 101 -6.25 -3.07 3.41
CA ILE A 101 -6.98 -3.48 4.62
C ILE A 101 -6.32 -2.89 5.87
N ALA A 102 -4.99 -2.94 5.97
CA ALA A 102 -4.25 -2.32 7.07
C ALA A 102 -4.38 -0.78 7.10
N ALA A 103 -4.64 -0.14 5.96
CA ALA A 103 -4.88 1.29 5.85
C ALA A 103 -6.32 1.72 6.16
N ALA A 104 -7.27 0.78 6.31
CA ALA A 104 -8.67 1.10 6.57
C ALA A 104 -8.89 2.04 7.78
N PRO A 105 -8.15 1.93 8.90
CA PRO A 105 -8.27 2.86 10.03
C PRO A 105 -7.85 4.30 9.69
N LEU A 106 -6.94 4.50 8.72
CA LEU A 106 -6.49 5.85 8.32
C LEU A 106 -7.57 6.61 7.54
N VAL A 107 -8.41 5.89 6.78
CA VAL A 107 -9.48 6.48 5.95
C VAL A 107 -10.82 6.52 6.68
N HIS A 108 -10.93 5.87 7.84
CA HIS A 108 -12.17 5.78 8.61
C HIS A 108 -12.55 7.17 9.17
N GLY A 109 -13.82 7.56 8.99
CA GLY A 109 -14.33 8.86 9.44
C GLY A 109 -13.94 10.08 8.59
N LEU A 110 -13.26 9.91 7.45
CA LEU A 110 -12.98 11.01 6.50
C LEU A 110 -14.07 11.10 5.43
N SER A 111 -14.57 12.32 5.18
CA SER A 111 -15.49 12.57 4.06
C SER A 111 -14.77 12.40 2.70
N ALA A 112 -15.53 12.18 1.63
CA ALA A 112 -14.96 12.11 0.28
C ALA A 112 -14.27 13.44 -0.14
N ALA A 113 -14.75 14.57 0.37
CA ALA A 113 -14.16 15.88 0.11
C ALA A 113 -12.78 16.01 0.78
N ASP A 114 -12.65 15.55 2.03
CA ASP A 114 -11.39 15.61 2.78
C ASP A 114 -10.34 14.70 2.17
N ARG A 115 -10.74 13.50 1.73
CA ARG A 115 -9.84 12.59 1.00
C ARG A 115 -9.27 13.24 -0.27
N ARG A 116 -10.08 13.99 -1.01
CA ARG A 116 -9.62 14.73 -2.20
C ARG A 116 -8.68 15.88 -1.84
N ARG A 117 -8.97 16.64 -0.76
CA ARG A 117 -8.09 17.72 -0.28
C ARG A 117 -6.73 17.18 0.16
N ILE A 118 -6.72 16.10 0.95
CA ILE A 118 -5.51 15.39 1.38
C ILE A 118 -4.70 14.91 0.17
N SER A 119 -5.35 14.25 -0.80
CA SER A 119 -4.66 13.79 -2.02
C SER A 119 -4.05 14.94 -2.82
N ARG A 120 -4.74 16.09 -2.95
CA ARG A 120 -4.20 17.26 -3.64
C ARG A 120 -3.01 17.86 -2.89
N ARG A 121 -3.09 17.92 -1.55
CA ARG A 121 -1.96 18.36 -0.70
C ARG A 121 -0.73 17.49 -0.88
N MET A 122 -0.90 16.16 -0.86
CA MET A 122 0.20 15.20 -1.08
C MET A 122 0.85 15.34 -2.47
N LEU A 123 0.12 15.84 -3.46
CA LEU A 123 0.62 16.11 -4.82
C LEU A 123 1.26 17.51 -4.97
N GLY A 124 1.27 18.31 -3.90
CA GLY A 124 1.92 19.62 -3.83
C GLY A 124 0.98 20.82 -3.91
N ALA A 125 -0.33 20.65 -3.69
CA ALA A 125 -1.24 21.79 -3.57
C ALA A 125 -0.90 22.65 -2.33
N ARG A 126 -0.95 23.98 -2.48
CA ARG A 126 -0.62 24.93 -1.41
C ARG A 126 -1.77 25.21 -0.43
N GLU A 127 -2.96 24.67 -0.70
CA GLU A 127 -4.15 24.89 0.13
C GLU A 127 -3.88 24.41 1.58
N PRO A 128 -4.07 25.28 2.59
CA PRO A 128 -3.89 24.90 3.99
C PRO A 128 -4.95 23.87 4.39
N LEU A 129 -4.54 22.86 5.16
CA LEU A 129 -5.43 21.89 5.77
C LEU A 129 -5.50 22.12 7.27
N ASP A 130 -6.60 21.67 7.87
CA ASP A 130 -6.70 21.60 9.31
C ASP A 130 -5.58 20.71 9.89
N PRO A 131 -5.07 21.00 11.10
CA PRO A 131 -3.97 20.26 11.72
C PRO A 131 -4.19 18.75 11.79
N GLU A 132 -5.44 18.32 12.05
CA GLU A 132 -5.83 16.91 12.08
C GLU A 132 -5.77 16.28 10.68
N ALA A 133 -6.20 17.01 9.65
CA ALA A 133 -6.14 16.53 8.27
C ALA A 133 -4.71 16.50 7.74
N GLU A 134 -3.83 17.41 8.18
CA GLU A 134 -2.40 17.41 7.84
C GLU A 134 -1.64 16.27 8.54
N TRP A 135 -1.96 15.97 9.81
CA TRP A 135 -1.44 14.79 10.51
C TRP A 135 -1.87 13.48 9.83
N ARG A 136 -3.15 13.35 9.45
CA ARG A 136 -3.63 12.20 8.66
C ARG A 136 -2.96 12.13 7.29
N ALA A 137 -2.79 13.26 6.60
CA ALA A 137 -2.10 13.33 5.32
C ALA A 137 -0.64 12.86 5.43
N ALA A 138 0.07 13.21 6.50
CA ALA A 138 1.43 12.76 6.77
C ALA A 138 1.49 11.24 6.99
N ARG A 139 0.55 10.67 7.75
CA ARG A 139 0.43 9.21 7.93
C ARG A 139 0.09 8.49 6.62
N PHE A 140 -0.81 9.05 5.82
CA PHE A 140 -1.09 8.54 4.47
C PHE A 140 0.14 8.59 3.57
N ALA A 141 0.95 9.64 3.65
CA ALA A 141 2.18 9.77 2.87
C ALA A 141 3.24 8.74 3.29
N ALA A 142 3.39 8.49 4.59
CA ALA A 142 4.25 7.44 5.12
C ALA A 142 3.78 6.05 4.68
N PHE A 143 2.48 5.78 4.75
CA PHE A 143 1.89 4.54 4.24
C PHE A 143 2.08 4.39 2.72
N ALA A 144 1.82 5.45 1.95
CA ALA A 144 1.96 5.46 0.50
C ALA A 144 3.40 5.16 0.06
N ARG A 145 4.40 5.59 0.83
CA ARG A 145 5.81 5.24 0.57
C ARG A 145 6.06 3.73 0.57
N VAL A 146 5.31 2.97 1.35
CA VAL A 146 5.43 1.51 1.46
C VAL A 146 4.52 0.79 0.47
N SER A 147 3.28 1.26 0.30
CA SER A 147 2.27 0.58 -0.53
C SER A 147 2.36 0.88 -2.02
N HIS A 148 2.76 2.09 -2.40
CA HIS A 148 2.79 2.53 -3.79
C HIS A 148 3.72 1.69 -4.68
N PRO A 149 4.92 1.25 -4.23
CA PRO A 149 5.75 0.33 -5.01
C PRO A 149 5.06 -0.98 -5.38
N PHE A 150 4.18 -1.52 -4.52
CA PHE A 150 3.46 -2.77 -4.82
C PHE A 150 2.34 -2.53 -5.84
N GLY A 151 1.62 -1.41 -5.75
CA GLY A 151 0.64 -1.01 -6.76
C GLY A 151 1.28 -0.78 -8.13
N LEU A 152 2.42 -0.07 -8.17
CA LEU A 152 3.22 0.07 -9.38
C LEU A 152 3.79 -1.26 -9.86
N GLY A 153 4.11 -2.17 -8.94
CA GLY A 153 4.53 -3.53 -9.25
C GLY A 153 3.45 -4.32 -10.01
N VAL A 154 2.17 -4.21 -9.64
CA VAL A 154 1.06 -4.83 -10.39
C VAL A 154 1.03 -4.30 -11.83
N ILE A 155 1.01 -2.97 -11.98
CA ILE A 155 0.91 -2.30 -13.28
C ILE A 155 2.12 -2.65 -14.14
N GLY A 156 3.33 -2.51 -13.59
CA GLY A 156 4.58 -2.78 -14.28
C GLY A 156 4.73 -4.23 -14.71
N LEU A 157 4.41 -5.19 -13.84
CA LEU A 157 4.48 -6.62 -14.18
C LEU A 157 3.41 -7.01 -15.20
N MET A 158 2.21 -6.44 -15.15
CA MET A 158 1.19 -6.65 -16.20
C MET A 158 1.64 -6.11 -17.56
N TRP A 159 2.25 -4.94 -17.59
CA TRP A 159 2.83 -4.42 -18.83
C TRP A 159 3.96 -5.30 -19.36
N LEU A 160 4.86 -5.77 -18.48
CA LEU A 160 5.92 -6.71 -18.86
C LEU A 160 5.35 -8.04 -19.39
N ALA A 161 4.25 -8.52 -18.82
CA ALA A 161 3.56 -9.71 -19.30
C ALA A 161 2.93 -9.49 -20.69
N ALA A 162 2.42 -8.29 -20.96
CA ALA A 162 1.84 -7.93 -22.25
C ALA A 162 2.88 -7.55 -23.32
N LEU A 163 4.10 -7.21 -22.91
CA LEU A 163 5.15 -6.68 -23.79
C LEU A 163 5.49 -7.61 -24.98
N PRO A 164 5.67 -8.94 -24.81
CA PRO A 164 5.98 -9.82 -25.94
C PRO A 164 4.89 -9.79 -27.02
N PHE A 165 3.62 -9.78 -26.60
CA PHE A 165 2.47 -9.68 -27.50
C PHE A 165 2.43 -8.32 -28.21
N LEU A 166 2.58 -7.23 -27.46
CA LEU A 166 2.54 -5.87 -28.02
C LEU A 166 3.66 -5.63 -29.04
N VAL A 167 4.88 -6.06 -28.72
CA VAL A 167 6.03 -5.93 -29.61
C VAL A 167 5.82 -6.77 -30.87
N ARG A 168 5.41 -8.04 -30.74
CA ARG A 168 5.12 -8.88 -31.91
C ARG A 168 4.04 -8.28 -32.78
N SER A 169 2.92 -7.87 -32.18
CA SER A 169 1.81 -7.22 -32.87
C SER A 169 2.24 -5.92 -33.57
N ALA A 170 3.13 -5.13 -32.97
CA ALA A 170 3.68 -3.93 -33.59
C ALA A 170 4.57 -4.25 -34.79
N LEU A 171 5.41 -5.29 -34.69
CA LEU A 171 6.28 -5.75 -35.78
C LEU A 171 5.47 -6.32 -36.94
N ASP A 172 4.34 -6.97 -36.65
CA ASP A 172 3.36 -7.44 -37.64
C ASP A 172 2.57 -6.28 -38.29
N GLY A 173 2.85 -5.02 -37.91
CA GLY A 173 2.23 -3.81 -38.47
C GLY A 173 0.86 -3.47 -37.87
N ALA A 174 0.43 -4.14 -36.80
CA ALA A 174 -0.86 -3.87 -36.19
C ALA A 174 -0.83 -2.54 -35.43
N VAL A 175 -1.82 -1.68 -35.72
CA VAL A 175 -1.98 -0.36 -35.08
C VAL A 175 -2.10 -0.47 -33.56
N LEU A 176 -2.78 -1.51 -33.06
CA LEU A 176 -2.92 -1.76 -31.61
C LEU A 176 -1.58 -2.07 -30.93
N GLY A 177 -0.72 -2.87 -31.57
CA GLY A 177 0.61 -3.18 -31.06
C GLY A 177 1.51 -1.93 -30.99
N MET A 178 1.50 -1.13 -32.06
CA MET A 178 2.23 0.15 -32.10
C MET A 178 1.74 1.13 -31.03
N ALA A 179 0.42 1.34 -30.95
CA ALA A 179 -0.19 2.24 -29.97
C ALA A 179 0.06 1.78 -28.52
N GLY A 180 -0.09 0.48 -28.24
CA GLY A 180 0.16 -0.09 -26.91
C GLY A 180 1.63 0.02 -26.49
N THR A 181 2.57 -0.21 -27.41
CA THR A 181 4.00 -0.06 -27.15
C THR A 181 4.38 1.40 -26.89
N ALA A 182 3.88 2.33 -27.72
CA ALA A 182 4.10 3.77 -27.51
C ALA A 182 3.53 4.24 -26.16
N LEU A 183 2.33 3.77 -25.80
CA LEU A 183 1.70 4.07 -24.52
C LEU A 183 2.55 3.58 -23.35
N PHE A 184 3.07 2.35 -23.42
CA PHE A 184 3.95 1.79 -22.40
C PHE A 184 5.18 2.68 -22.17
N VAL A 185 5.86 3.10 -23.24
CA VAL A 185 7.05 3.96 -23.15
C VAL A 185 6.69 5.32 -22.54
N LEU A 186 5.54 5.90 -22.92
CA LEU A 186 5.10 7.20 -22.42
C LEU A 186 4.65 7.17 -20.95
N PHE A 187 4.15 6.03 -20.46
CA PHE A 187 3.70 5.89 -19.07
C PHE A 187 4.87 5.86 -18.06
N ILE A 188 6.04 5.35 -18.46
CA ILE A 188 7.22 5.26 -17.58
C ILE A 188 7.63 6.63 -17.00
N PRO A 189 7.86 7.70 -17.79
CA PRO A 189 8.23 9.01 -17.24
C PRO A 189 7.11 9.62 -16.38
N LEU A 190 5.84 9.38 -16.72
CA LEU A 190 4.71 9.87 -15.93
C LEU A 190 4.66 9.23 -14.53
N LEU A 191 4.77 7.90 -14.46
CA LEU A 191 4.76 7.15 -13.21
C LEU A 191 5.96 7.53 -12.32
N THR A 192 7.14 7.67 -12.92
CA THR A 192 8.34 8.09 -12.17
C THR A 192 8.22 9.52 -11.65
N TRP A 193 7.64 10.44 -12.43
CA TRP A 193 7.39 11.82 -11.99
C TRP A 193 6.41 11.89 -10.82
N GLU A 194 5.29 11.16 -10.91
CA GLU A 194 4.28 11.10 -9.86
C GLU A 194 4.85 10.50 -8.57
N GLN A 195 5.59 9.40 -8.68
CA GLN A 195 6.27 8.76 -7.56
C GLN A 195 7.26 9.71 -6.89
N ARG A 196 8.06 10.45 -7.66
CA ARG A 196 9.01 11.44 -7.11
C ARG A 196 8.31 12.58 -6.36
N ARG A 197 7.11 13.01 -6.78
CA ARG A 197 6.34 14.02 -6.05
C ARG A 197 5.86 13.49 -4.71
N ARG A 198 5.25 12.30 -4.71
CA ARG A 198 4.71 11.67 -3.49
C ARG A 198 5.81 11.37 -2.46
N MET A 199 6.98 10.91 -2.91
CA MET A 199 8.13 10.64 -2.05
C MET A 199 8.71 11.91 -1.39
N ARG A 200 8.69 13.04 -2.10
CA ARG A 200 9.13 14.33 -1.54
C ARG A 200 8.23 14.78 -0.40
N TYR A 201 6.90 14.68 -0.58
CA TYR A 201 5.95 15.02 0.47
C TYR A 201 6.07 14.09 1.69
N ALA A 202 6.21 12.78 1.47
CA ALA A 202 6.43 11.80 2.55
C ALA A 202 7.75 12.03 3.31
N GLY A 203 8.79 12.51 2.64
CA GLY A 203 10.03 12.92 3.28
C GLY A 203 9.87 14.16 4.17
N ALA A 204 9.20 15.19 3.65
CA ALA A 204 9.00 16.46 4.35
C ALA A 204 8.03 16.37 5.55
N SER A 205 7.06 15.46 5.49
CA SER A 205 6.03 15.27 6.53
C SER A 205 6.35 14.13 7.51
N ARG A 206 7.59 13.63 7.49
CA ARG A 206 8.00 12.46 8.28
C ARG A 206 7.75 12.67 9.78
N ASP A 207 8.24 13.77 10.34
CA ASP A 207 8.17 13.99 11.79
C ASP A 207 6.72 14.14 12.27
N LEU A 208 5.86 14.75 11.44
CA LEU A 208 4.43 14.85 11.69
C LEU A 208 3.72 13.49 11.63
N ALA A 209 4.16 12.58 10.76
CA ALA A 209 3.59 11.24 10.66
C ALA A 209 3.84 10.36 11.90
N TRP A 210 4.91 10.66 12.66
CA TRP A 210 5.28 9.94 13.89
C TRP A 210 4.84 10.66 15.17
N SER A 211 4.17 11.82 15.08
CA SER A 211 3.67 12.53 16.25
C SER A 211 2.40 11.88 16.81
N SER A 212 2.13 12.10 18.10
CA SER A 212 0.94 11.55 18.79
C SER A 212 -0.38 12.01 18.17
N GLY A 213 -0.37 13.14 17.44
CA GLY A 213 -1.53 13.78 16.86
C GLY A 213 -1.99 14.98 17.69
N PRO A 214 -2.61 15.99 17.04
CA PRO A 214 -2.89 17.28 17.66
C PRO A 214 -3.85 17.19 18.87
N ALA A 215 -4.80 16.25 18.86
CA ALA A 215 -5.77 16.08 19.95
C ALA A 215 -5.18 15.45 21.24
N THR A 216 -4.08 14.71 21.12
CA THR A 216 -3.35 14.11 22.25
C THR A 216 -2.34 15.09 22.85
N ASP A 217 -1.75 15.94 22.03
CA ASP A 217 -0.81 16.97 22.48
C ASP A 217 -1.55 18.10 23.20
N ALA A 218 -2.75 18.48 22.73
CA ALA A 218 -3.64 19.41 23.42
C ALA A 218 -4.06 18.90 24.82
N ARG A 219 -4.48 17.62 24.92
CA ARG A 219 -4.84 17.01 26.21
C ARG A 219 -3.67 16.87 27.19
N ARG A 220 -2.44 16.65 26.69
CA ARG A 220 -1.23 16.69 27.55
C ARG A 220 -0.93 18.09 28.05
N ALA A 221 -1.08 19.10 27.20
CA ALA A 221 -0.86 20.49 27.58
C ALA A 221 -1.86 20.94 28.65
N GLU A 222 -3.14 20.56 28.53
CA GLU A 222 -4.17 20.83 29.53
C GLU A 222 -3.87 20.10 30.86
N GLY A 223 -3.44 18.84 30.81
CA GLY A 223 -3.07 18.08 32.01
C GLY A 223 -1.79 18.58 32.71
N ALA A 224 -0.88 19.23 31.98
CA ALA A 224 0.35 19.80 32.54
C ALA A 224 0.17 21.20 33.15
N LEU A 225 -0.92 21.90 32.79
CA LEU A 225 -1.28 23.21 33.33
C LEU A 225 -2.28 23.10 34.50
N GLY A 226 -2.92 21.95 34.68
CA GLY A 226 -3.94 21.69 35.70
C GLY A 226 -3.50 20.88 36.91
N GLY A 227 -2.20 20.64 37.10
CA GLY A 227 -1.60 19.95 38.26
C GLY A 227 -0.52 20.78 38.92
#